data_AF-A0A1H9SS45-F1
#
_entry.id   AF-A0A1H9SS45-F1
#
_cell.length_a   1.000
_cell.length_b   1.000
_cell.length_c   1.000
_cell.angle_alpha   90.00
_cell.angle_beta   90.00
_cell.angle_gamma   90.00
#
_symmetry.space_group_name_H-M   'P 1'
#
loop_
_entity.id
_entity.type
_entity.pdbx_description
1 polymer ?
#
loop_
_entity_poly.entity_id
_entity_poly.type
_entity_poly.pdbx_seq_one_letter_code
_entity_poly.pdbx_strand_id
1 'polypeptide(L)'
;MMTKNQTNEREQLEMLTIDQLVPNDHLVRKLEAAIDFSFIYPLVEHLYSPNGRPSIDPVVLFKMTFIQYVFGIRSMRQTIKEIETNMAYRWFLGFGFHTEVPHFSTFGKNYVRRFQDIDIFEQIFYRILKEIMHQGL
;
A
#
# COMPACT_ATOMS: atom_id res chain seq x y z
N MET A 1 18.84 36.62 7.06
CA MET A 1 17.70 37.52 6.75
C MET A 1 16.43 36.69 6.78
N MET A 2 15.36 37.17 7.41
CA MET A 2 14.08 36.46 7.45
C MET A 2 13.24 36.85 6.23
N THR A 3 12.94 35.88 5.36
CA THR A 3 12.05 36.08 4.20
C THR A 3 10.61 35.76 4.61
N LYS A 4 9.69 36.68 4.39
CA LYS A 4 8.25 36.43 4.59
C LYS A 4 7.65 36.02 3.26
N ASN A 5 7.09 34.82 3.17
CA ASN A 5 6.28 34.43 2.02
C ASN A 5 4.97 35.21 2.05
N GLN A 6 4.75 36.04 1.02
CA GLN A 6 3.56 36.89 0.88
C GLN A 6 2.46 36.22 0.05
N THR A 7 2.79 35.17 -0.71
CA THR A 7 1.87 34.48 -1.62
C THR A 7 1.41 33.16 -1.00
N ASN A 8 0.10 32.91 -1.03
CA ASN A 8 -0.49 31.62 -0.66
C ASN A 8 -0.77 30.81 -1.93
N GLU A 9 -0.01 29.74 -2.14
CA GLU A 9 -0.08 28.91 -3.36
C GLU A 9 -1.08 27.74 -3.24
N ARG A 10 -1.84 27.62 -2.14
CA ARG A 10 -2.72 26.46 -1.88
C ARG A 10 -3.86 26.27 -2.89
N GLU A 11 -4.24 27.30 -3.62
CA GLU A 11 -5.34 27.29 -4.61
C GLU A 11 -4.83 27.23 -6.06
N GLN A 12 -3.53 27.02 -6.27
CA GLN A 12 -2.96 26.94 -7.62
C GLN A 12 -3.41 25.66 -8.34
N LEU A 13 -3.55 25.78 -9.67
CA LEU A 13 -3.80 24.65 -10.55
C LEU A 13 -2.48 24.21 -11.18
N GLU A 14 -2.11 22.95 -10.96
CA GLU A 14 -0.91 22.34 -11.51
C GLU A 14 -1.25 21.03 -12.23
N MET A 15 -0.60 20.79 -13.37
CA MET A 15 -0.62 19.51 -14.06
C MET A 15 0.58 18.69 -13.61
N LEU A 16 0.35 17.71 -12.74
CA LEU A 16 1.37 16.83 -12.21
C LEU A 16 0.90 15.38 -12.24
N THR A 17 1.86 14.47 -12.26
CA THR A 17 1.63 13.04 -12.03
C THR A 17 1.86 12.70 -10.56
N ILE A 18 1.23 11.63 -10.07
CA ILE A 18 1.47 11.15 -8.69
C ILE A 18 2.93 10.75 -8.49
N ASP A 19 3.57 10.22 -9.53
CA ASP A 19 4.97 9.83 -9.49
C ASP A 19 5.89 11.02 -9.14
N GLN A 20 5.63 12.21 -9.71
CA GLN A 20 6.40 13.42 -9.42
C GLN A 20 6.25 13.91 -7.97
N LEU A 21 5.18 13.53 -7.28
CA LEU A 21 4.94 13.92 -5.88
C LEU A 21 5.68 13.04 -4.87
N VAL A 22 6.26 11.92 -5.30
CA VAL A 22 6.96 10.98 -4.43
C VAL A 22 8.46 11.05 -4.67
N PRO A 23 9.26 11.54 -3.71
CA PRO A 23 10.70 11.63 -3.85
C PRO A 23 11.35 10.31 -4.26
N ASN A 24 12.37 10.36 -5.12
CA ASN A 24 13.04 9.18 -5.65
C ASN A 24 13.72 8.32 -4.55
N ASP A 25 14.14 8.95 -3.45
CA ASP A 25 14.77 8.32 -2.30
C ASP A 25 13.79 7.88 -1.21
N HIS A 26 12.48 8.12 -1.42
CA HIS A 26 11.44 7.75 -0.46
C HIS A 26 11.38 6.24 -0.22
N LEU A 27 11.13 5.82 1.02
CA LEU A 27 11.15 4.41 1.42
C LEU A 27 10.20 3.54 0.59
N VAL A 28 8.99 4.02 0.28
CA VAL A 28 8.03 3.26 -0.55
C VAL A 28 8.58 2.88 -1.92
N ARG A 29 9.44 3.72 -2.54
CA ARG A 29 10.07 3.37 -3.82
C ARG A 29 11.10 2.26 -3.65
N LYS A 30 11.84 2.28 -2.55
CA LYS A 30 12.77 1.21 -2.19
C LYS A 30 12.02 -0.10 -1.94
N LEU A 31 10.89 -0.05 -1.25
CA LEU A 31 10.03 -1.22 -1.01
C LEU A 31 9.46 -1.78 -2.33
N GLU A 32 8.94 -0.91 -3.19
CA GLU A 32 8.38 -1.33 -4.50
C GLU A 32 9.45 -1.95 -5.40
N ALA A 33 10.69 -1.43 -5.36
CA ALA A 33 11.80 -1.99 -6.12
C ALA A 33 12.36 -3.29 -5.54
N ALA A 34 12.30 -3.46 -4.21
CA ALA A 34 12.89 -4.60 -3.51
C ALA A 34 12.00 -5.84 -3.52
N ILE A 35 10.67 -5.66 -3.57
CA ILE A 35 9.69 -6.74 -3.39
C ILE A 35 8.79 -6.81 -4.62
N ASP A 36 8.85 -7.94 -5.34
CA ASP A 36 7.86 -8.24 -6.36
C ASP A 36 6.60 -8.79 -5.69
N PHE A 37 5.53 -8.00 -5.57
CA PHE A 37 4.30 -8.46 -4.92
C PHE A 37 3.47 -9.42 -5.78
N SER A 38 3.83 -9.66 -7.04
CA SER A 38 3.06 -10.51 -7.95
C SER A 38 2.94 -11.96 -7.48
N PHE A 39 3.88 -12.43 -6.65
CA PHE A 39 3.83 -13.79 -6.09
C PHE A 39 2.62 -14.04 -5.19
N ILE A 40 1.95 -12.98 -4.71
CA ILE A 40 0.76 -13.11 -3.87
C ILE A 40 -0.40 -13.70 -4.67
N TYR A 41 -0.53 -13.35 -5.95
CA TYR A 41 -1.66 -13.81 -6.78
C TYR A 41 -1.79 -15.35 -6.79
N PRO A 42 -0.77 -16.15 -7.16
CA PRO A 42 -0.88 -17.60 -7.16
C PRO A 42 -1.08 -18.20 -5.75
N LEU A 43 -0.62 -17.52 -4.69
CA LEU A 43 -0.82 -18.00 -3.32
C LEU A 43 -2.28 -17.91 -2.88
N VAL A 44 -3.00 -16.89 -3.33
CA VAL A 44 -4.37 -16.62 -2.86
C VAL A 44 -5.43 -16.92 -3.90
N GLU A 45 -5.07 -17.23 -5.14
CA GLU A 45 -6.01 -17.44 -6.26
C GLU A 45 -7.16 -18.40 -5.91
N HIS A 46 -6.84 -19.53 -5.25
CA HIS A 46 -7.81 -20.54 -4.83
C HIS A 46 -8.87 -20.05 -3.82
N LEU A 47 -8.65 -18.89 -3.18
CA LEU A 47 -9.58 -18.25 -2.23
C LEU A 47 -10.55 -17.27 -2.92
N TYR A 48 -10.35 -17.02 -4.21
CA TYR A 48 -11.13 -16.08 -5.00
C TYR A 48 -11.95 -16.83 -6.05
N SER A 49 -13.23 -16.46 -6.15
CA SER A 49 -14.12 -16.97 -7.19
C SER A 49 -13.89 -16.18 -8.49
N PRO A 50 -13.88 -16.84 -9.66
CA PRO A 50 -13.88 -16.15 -10.95
C PRO A 50 -15.20 -15.41 -11.22
N ASN A 51 -16.27 -15.77 -10.49
CA ASN A 51 -17.61 -15.21 -10.66
C ASN A 51 -18.02 -14.37 -9.43
N GLY A 52 -18.75 -13.28 -9.68
CA GLY A 52 -19.37 -12.45 -8.64
C GLY A 52 -18.85 -11.02 -8.61
N ARG A 53 -19.13 -10.30 -7.52
CA ARG A 53 -18.64 -8.94 -7.33
C ARG A 53 -17.12 -8.96 -7.14
N PRO A 54 -16.34 -8.18 -7.91
CA PRO A 54 -14.92 -8.05 -7.71
C PRO A 54 -14.60 -7.66 -6.26
N SER A 55 -13.72 -8.45 -5.64
CA SER A 55 -13.13 -8.07 -4.37
C SER A 55 -12.00 -7.07 -4.62
N ILE A 56 -11.55 -6.43 -3.54
CA ILE A 56 -10.29 -5.69 -3.56
C ILE A 56 -9.14 -6.61 -4.02
N ASP A 57 -8.20 -6.03 -4.77
CA ASP A 57 -6.98 -6.71 -5.17
C ASP A 57 -6.22 -7.23 -3.93
N PRO A 58 -5.88 -8.54 -3.86
CA PRO A 58 -5.10 -9.08 -2.77
C PRO A 58 -3.74 -8.38 -2.58
N VAL A 59 -3.03 -8.01 -3.65
CA VAL A 59 -1.74 -7.30 -3.54
C VAL A 59 -1.92 -5.97 -2.82
N VAL A 60 -2.96 -5.22 -3.16
CA VAL A 60 -3.29 -3.96 -2.49
C VAL A 60 -3.56 -4.19 -1.01
N LEU A 61 -4.32 -5.24 -0.64
CA LEU A 61 -4.56 -5.56 0.77
C LEU A 61 -3.26 -5.78 1.54
N PHE A 62 -2.36 -6.59 1.01
CA PHE A 62 -1.07 -6.84 1.66
C PHE A 62 -0.21 -5.58 1.70
N LYS A 63 -0.14 -4.80 0.61
CA LYS A 63 0.61 -3.53 0.62
C LYS A 63 0.08 -2.54 1.66
N MET A 64 -1.24 -2.49 1.91
CA MET A 64 -1.81 -1.68 2.99
C MET A 64 -1.32 -2.15 4.37
N THR A 65 -1.23 -3.47 4.58
CA THR A 65 -0.64 -4.05 5.80
C THR A 65 0.84 -3.73 5.90
N PHE A 66 1.60 -3.78 4.81
CA PHE A 66 3.00 -3.35 4.76
C PHE A 66 3.16 -1.90 5.18
N ILE A 67 2.34 -0.98 4.65
CA ILE A 67 2.35 0.43 5.06
C ILE A 67 2.13 0.53 6.58
N GLN A 68 1.14 -0.20 7.10
CA GLN A 68 0.85 -0.19 8.54
C GLN A 68 2.09 -0.57 9.37
N TYR A 69 2.74 -1.69 9.06
CA TYR A 69 3.85 -2.19 9.85
C TYR A 69 5.13 -1.38 9.65
N VAL A 70 5.50 -1.09 8.40
CA VAL A 70 6.77 -0.41 8.08
C VAL A 70 6.79 1.03 8.60
N PHE A 71 5.66 1.73 8.53
CA PHE A 71 5.55 3.12 9.03
C PHE A 71 5.01 3.20 10.46
N GLY A 72 4.84 2.07 11.16
CA GLY A 72 4.46 2.04 12.58
C GLY A 72 3.06 2.60 12.87
N ILE A 73 2.11 2.44 11.95
CA ILE A 73 0.75 2.99 12.07
C ILE A 73 -0.07 2.09 13.00
N ARG A 74 -0.67 2.71 14.02
CA ARG A 74 -1.29 2.00 15.17
C ARG A 74 -2.49 1.11 14.81
N SER A 75 -3.16 1.35 13.68
CA SER A 75 -4.32 0.55 13.28
C SER A 75 -4.59 0.67 11.79
N MET A 76 -5.20 -0.36 11.20
CA MET A 76 -5.64 -0.32 9.80
C MET A 76 -6.63 0.81 9.51
N ARG A 77 -7.45 1.22 10.48
CA ARG A 77 -8.34 2.37 10.32
C ARG A 77 -7.53 3.68 10.15
N GLN A 78 -6.46 3.83 10.92
CA GLN A 78 -5.56 4.97 10.78
C GLN A 78 -4.77 4.88 9.48
N THR A 79 -4.32 3.68 9.09
CA THR A 79 -3.62 3.46 7.81
C THR A 79 -4.45 3.92 6.62
N ILE A 80 -5.76 3.61 6.61
CA ILE A 80 -6.67 4.06 5.56
C ILE A 80 -6.79 5.58 5.50
N LYS A 81 -6.93 6.25 6.65
CA LYS A 81 -6.95 7.73 6.71
C LYS A 81 -5.65 8.34 6.19
N GLU A 82 -4.52 7.70 6.46
CA GLU A 82 -3.24 8.16 5.92
C GLU A 82 -3.16 7.91 4.41
N ILE A 83 -3.64 6.78 3.89
CA ILE A 83 -3.70 6.52 2.44
C ILE A 83 -4.62 7.52 1.72
N GLU A 84 -5.67 8.02 2.38
CA GLU A 84 -6.55 9.06 1.81
C GLU A 84 -5.81 10.37 1.50
N THR A 85 -4.77 10.70 2.27
CA THR A 85 -4.11 12.02 2.21
C THR A 85 -2.63 11.97 1.81
N ASN A 86 -1.95 10.84 2.02
CA ASN A 86 -0.53 10.68 1.78
C ASN A 86 -0.27 10.12 0.36
N MET A 87 0.29 10.97 -0.50
CA MET A 87 0.56 10.61 -1.90
C MET A 87 1.59 9.49 -2.06
N ALA A 88 2.56 9.35 -1.14
CA ALA A 88 3.54 8.27 -1.19
C ALA A 88 2.87 6.90 -0.96
N TYR A 89 1.89 6.84 -0.07
CA TYR A 89 1.14 5.62 0.19
C TYR A 89 0.21 5.28 -0.97
N ARG A 90 -0.44 6.27 -1.57
CA ARG A 90 -1.25 6.06 -2.77
C ARG A 90 -0.41 5.56 -3.93
N TRP A 91 0.75 6.17 -4.16
CA TRP A 91 1.72 5.74 -5.17
C TRP A 91 2.12 4.29 -4.96
N PHE A 92 2.45 3.89 -3.73
CA PHE A 92 2.83 2.51 -3.41
C PHE A 92 1.71 1.50 -3.69
N LEU A 93 0.45 1.90 -3.48
CA LEU A 93 -0.73 1.10 -3.79
C LEU A 93 -1.15 1.15 -5.26
N GLY A 94 -0.50 1.96 -6.11
CA GLY A 94 -0.92 2.21 -7.49
C GLY A 94 -2.23 3.01 -7.61
N PHE A 95 -2.57 3.80 -6.59
CA PHE A 95 -3.82 4.56 -6.54
C PHE A 95 -3.67 5.96 -7.16
N GLY A 96 -4.67 6.33 -7.96
CA GLY A 96 -4.87 7.69 -8.47
C GLY A 96 -5.38 8.66 -7.39
N PHE A 97 -5.45 9.95 -7.73
CA PHE A 97 -6.06 10.97 -6.86
C PHE A 97 -7.53 10.67 -6.55
N HIS A 98 -8.26 10.13 -7.53
CA HIS A 98 -9.70 9.87 -7.43
C HIS A 98 -10.05 8.41 -7.09
N THR A 99 -9.04 7.52 -6.99
CA THR A 99 -9.29 6.13 -6.62
C THR A 99 -9.82 6.05 -5.19
N GLU A 100 -10.99 5.46 -4.97
CA GLU A 100 -11.51 5.33 -3.60
C GLU A 100 -10.63 4.39 -2.78
N VAL A 101 -10.31 4.80 -1.55
CA VAL A 101 -9.58 3.93 -0.62
C VAL A 101 -10.59 2.95 0.00
N PRO A 102 -10.27 1.65 0.04
CA PRO A 102 -11.13 0.66 0.64
C PRO A 102 -11.46 0.99 2.10
N HIS A 103 -12.75 0.88 2.46
CA HIS A 103 -13.17 1.06 3.84
C HIS A 103 -12.55 0.01 4.78
N PHE A 104 -12.29 0.38 6.04
CA PHE A 104 -11.58 -0.49 6.99
C PHE A 104 -12.26 -1.85 7.24
N SER A 105 -13.58 -1.88 7.13
CA SER A 105 -14.35 -3.13 7.29
C SER A 105 -14.10 -4.10 6.14
N THR A 106 -13.69 -3.63 4.97
CA THR A 106 -13.27 -4.48 3.84
C THR A 106 -12.03 -5.27 4.22
N PHE A 107 -11.04 -4.62 4.85
CA PHE A 107 -9.84 -5.32 5.35
C PHE A 107 -10.23 -6.41 6.36
N GLY A 108 -10.97 -6.04 7.42
CA GLY A 108 -11.36 -6.99 8.46
C GLY A 108 -12.18 -8.17 7.93
N LYS A 109 -13.12 -7.94 7.00
CA LYS A 109 -13.90 -9.00 6.37
C LYS A 109 -13.06 -9.91 5.48
N ASN A 110 -12.10 -9.37 4.73
CA ASN A 110 -11.20 -10.17 3.91
C ASN A 110 -10.26 -11.01 4.79
N TYR A 111 -9.67 -10.40 5.81
CA TYR A 111 -8.81 -11.08 6.77
C TYR A 111 -9.52 -12.25 7.44
N VAL A 112 -10.66 -12.00 8.09
CA VAL A 112 -11.43 -13.02 8.81
C VAL A 112 -11.92 -14.13 7.88
N ARG A 113 -12.39 -13.80 6.68
CA ARG A 113 -13.03 -14.79 5.79
C ARG A 113 -12.05 -15.60 4.94
N ARG A 114 -10.89 -15.04 4.60
CA ARG A 114 -9.98 -15.62 3.61
C ARG A 114 -8.62 -15.97 4.16
N PHE A 115 -8.15 -15.27 5.19
CA PHE A 115 -6.75 -15.35 5.62
C PHE A 115 -6.55 -15.76 7.08
N GLN A 116 -7.63 -15.86 7.87
CA GLN A 116 -7.52 -16.12 9.31
C GLN A 116 -6.94 -17.50 9.63
N ASP A 117 -7.28 -18.50 8.83
CA ASP A 117 -6.93 -19.91 9.10
C ASP A 117 -5.79 -20.42 8.18
N ILE A 118 -5.04 -19.50 7.56
CA ILE A 118 -3.99 -19.85 6.61
C ILE A 118 -2.72 -19.07 6.94
N ASP A 119 -1.58 -19.75 6.91
CA ASP A 119 -0.25 -19.18 7.15
C ASP A 119 0.23 -18.25 6.01
N ILE A 120 -0.68 -17.66 5.21
CA ILE A 120 -0.36 -16.82 4.05
C ILE A 120 0.48 -15.61 4.47
N PHE A 121 0.14 -14.97 5.59
CA PHE A 121 0.92 -13.84 6.11
C PHE A 121 2.34 -14.26 6.48
N GLU A 122 2.49 -15.43 7.11
CA GLU A 122 3.78 -15.98 7.49
C GLU A 122 4.59 -16.39 6.24
N GLN A 123 3.97 -17.02 5.25
CA GLN A 123 4.61 -17.39 3.97
C GLN A 123 5.08 -16.15 3.19
N ILE A 124 4.26 -15.11 3.11
CA ILE A 124 4.62 -13.82 2.49
C ILE A 124 5.80 -13.20 3.24
N PHE A 125 5.74 -13.18 4.58
CA PHE A 125 6.80 -12.62 5.40
C PHE A 125 8.12 -13.37 5.25
N TYR A 126 8.10 -14.71 5.33
CA TYR A 126 9.30 -15.52 5.11
C TYR A 126 9.88 -15.36 3.71
N ARG A 127 9.03 -15.25 2.69
CA ARG A 127 9.50 -15.04 1.32
C ARG A 127 10.21 -13.69 1.18
N ILE A 128 9.66 -12.65 1.79
CA ILE A 128 10.29 -11.31 1.79
C ILE A 128 11.59 -11.32 2.58
N LEU A 129 11.63 -11.96 3.76
CA LEU A 129 12.88 -12.15 4.50
C LEU A 129 13.93 -12.90 3.67
N LYS A 130 13.53 -13.96 2.97
CA LYS A 130 14.43 -14.73 2.11
C LYS A 130 14.97 -13.91 0.95
N GLU A 131 14.15 -13.06 0.32
CA GLU A 131 14.58 -12.15 -0.73
C GLU A 131 15.55 -11.08 -0.21
N ILE A 132 15.26 -10.49 0.95
CA ILE A 132 16.14 -9.53 1.63
C ILE A 132 17.50 -10.18 1.97
N MET A 133 17.48 -11.37 2.58
CA MET A 133 18.71 -12.13 2.88
C MET A 133 19.52 -12.46 1.63
N HIS A 134 18.87 -12.79 0.52
CA HIS A 134 19.56 -13.08 -0.74
C HIS A 134 20.20 -11.83 -1.36
N GLN A 135 19.65 -10.65 -1.09
CA GLN A 135 20.23 -9.37 -1.49
C GLN A 135 21.29 -8.82 -0.50
N GLY A 136 21.56 -9.53 0.60
CA GLY A 136 22.59 -9.14 1.58
C GLY A 136 22.22 -7.92 2.41
N LEU A 137 20.92 -7.66 2.58
CA LEU A 137 20.34 -6.60 3.41
C LEU A 137 19.96 -7.12 4.80
#